data_AF-A0A9J7ARW1-F1
#
_entry.id   AF-A0A9J7ARW1-F1
#
_cell.length_a   1.000
_cell.length_b   1.000
_cell.length_c   1.000
_cell.angle_alpha   90.00
_cell.angle_beta   90.00
_cell.angle_gamma   90.00
#
_symmetry.space_group_name_H-M   'P 1'
#
loop_
_entity.id
_entity.type
_entity.pdbx_description
1 polymer ?
#
loop_
_entity_poly.entity_id
_entity_poly.type
_entity_poly.pdbx_seq_one_letter_code
_entity_poly.pdbx_strand_id
1 'polypeptide(L)'
;MAIRTIRSDVAALRALVNDKPAVAFDWAYWMCPLDTEAEWFGPFASLVSLWRSRQGEEGSLPRRKDFLAEEFHEWMGRIFIAKLEHDPFDLRFTLWGTTLSEWWRVDYTGQKLGAESSDPGAWGIERQYFAEMARQPFIGLASGSLSEYGRGHIKVAGLDLPLSDGARLDQVLSAHVRLGPEEDLNRVFRDCPKTAFRPR
;
A
#
# COMPACT_ATOMS: atom_id res chain seq x y z
N MET A 1 27.99 -43.53 10.66
CA MET A 1 26.52 -43.56 10.61
C MET A 1 26.01 -42.37 11.41
N ALA A 2 25.72 -41.24 10.74
CA ALA A 2 25.40 -39.98 11.41
C ALA A 2 23.94 -39.62 11.14
N ILE A 3 23.17 -39.51 12.23
CA ILE A 3 21.76 -39.12 12.23
C ILE A 3 21.71 -37.60 11.98
N ARG A 4 21.33 -37.20 10.76
CA ARG A 4 21.09 -35.79 10.41
C ARG A 4 19.67 -35.41 10.85
N THR A 5 19.63 -34.73 11.99
CA THR A 5 18.67 -33.75 12.52
C THR A 5 17.39 -33.44 11.72
N ILE A 6 16.28 -34.10 12.07
CA ILE A 6 14.89 -33.74 11.67
C ILE A 6 14.44 -32.39 12.27
N ARG A 7 15.15 -31.87 13.28
CA ARG A 7 14.83 -30.61 13.98
C ARG A 7 15.03 -29.34 13.13
N SER A 8 15.83 -29.41 12.07
CA SER A 8 16.14 -28.25 11.21
C SER A 8 14.95 -27.84 10.33
N ASP A 9 14.12 -28.79 9.91
CA ASP A 9 13.03 -28.52 8.97
C ASP A 9 11.79 -27.93 9.65
N VAL A 10 11.52 -28.24 10.92
CA VAL A 10 10.34 -27.73 11.62
C VAL A 10 10.44 -26.23 11.95
N ALA A 11 11.65 -25.70 12.17
CA ALA A 11 11.87 -24.27 12.39
C ALA A 11 11.72 -23.47 11.08
N ALA A 12 12.23 -24.00 9.97
CA ALA A 12 12.04 -23.42 8.64
C ALA A 12 10.57 -23.50 8.18
N LEU A 13 9.88 -24.61 8.44
CA LEU A 13 8.44 -24.76 8.22
C LEU A 13 7.61 -23.84 9.12
N ARG A 14 8.01 -23.59 10.37
CA ARG A 14 7.34 -22.62 11.24
C ARG A 14 7.55 -21.17 10.80
N ALA A 15 8.70 -20.85 10.21
CA ALA A 15 8.93 -19.54 9.59
C ALA A 15 8.05 -19.34 8.34
N LEU A 16 7.84 -20.38 7.54
CA LEU A 16 6.94 -20.37 6.39
C LEU A 16 5.44 -20.33 6.76
N VAL A 17 5.06 -20.85 7.93
CA VAL A 17 3.66 -20.92 8.37
C VAL A 17 3.19 -19.65 9.10
N ASN A 18 4.11 -18.77 9.54
CA ASN A 18 3.77 -17.60 10.35
C ASN A 18 3.86 -16.23 9.66
N ASP A 19 4.05 -16.15 8.34
CA ASP A 19 4.26 -14.87 7.62
C ASP A 19 3.00 -14.25 6.97
N LYS A 20 1.81 -14.51 7.53
CA LYS A 20 0.55 -13.93 7.02
C LYS A 20 0.35 -12.48 7.49
N PRO A 21 0.22 -11.48 6.61
CA PRO A 21 -0.03 -10.09 7.00
C PRO A 21 -1.28 -9.95 7.88
N ALA A 22 -1.40 -8.85 8.61
CA ALA A 22 -2.67 -8.52 9.25
C ALA A 22 -3.69 -8.10 8.19
N VAL A 23 -4.96 -8.43 8.48
CA VAL A 23 -6.01 -8.47 7.47
C VAL A 23 -7.26 -7.71 7.92
N ALA A 24 -7.64 -6.65 7.19
CA ALA A 24 -8.91 -5.92 7.35
C ALA A 24 -9.83 -6.30 6.19
N PHE A 25 -10.82 -7.17 6.44
CA PHE A 25 -11.50 -7.92 5.35
C PHE A 25 -10.47 -8.69 4.52
N ASP A 26 -10.71 -9.21 3.31
CA ASP A 26 -9.67 -9.96 2.58
C ASP A 26 -8.46 -9.10 2.12
N TRP A 27 -8.15 -7.99 2.79
CA TRP A 27 -7.11 -7.02 2.51
C TRP A 27 -5.88 -7.24 3.37
N ALA A 28 -4.70 -7.10 2.78
CA ALA A 28 -3.42 -7.34 3.43
C ALA A 28 -2.40 -6.26 3.06
N TYR A 29 -1.42 -6.05 3.93
CA TYR A 29 -0.43 -4.97 3.82
C TYR A 29 1.00 -5.48 3.96
N TRP A 30 1.92 -4.88 3.20
CA TRP A 30 3.36 -5.14 3.27
C TRP A 30 4.16 -3.84 3.17
N MET A 31 5.42 -3.92 3.57
CA MET A 31 6.37 -2.81 3.60
C MET A 31 7.59 -3.19 2.77
N CYS A 32 8.02 -2.34 1.85
CA CYS A 32 9.30 -2.42 1.14
C CYS A 32 10.19 -1.20 1.52
N PRO A 33 11.52 -1.36 1.62
CA PRO A 33 12.46 -0.25 1.79
C PRO A 33 12.32 0.84 0.72
N LEU A 34 12.56 2.11 1.06
CA LEU A 34 12.43 3.24 0.13
C LEU A 34 13.41 3.19 -1.06
N ASP A 35 14.55 2.54 -0.86
CA ASP A 35 15.63 2.35 -1.83
C ASP A 35 15.44 1.12 -2.71
N THR A 36 14.34 0.37 -2.57
CA THR A 36 14.03 -0.80 -3.41
C THR A 36 14.01 -0.44 -4.90
N GLU A 37 14.68 -1.20 -5.76
CA GLU A 37 14.72 -0.94 -7.21
C GLU A 37 13.33 -0.82 -7.83
N ALA A 38 13.14 0.16 -8.71
CA ALA A 38 11.81 0.50 -9.23
C ALA A 38 11.22 -0.65 -10.07
N GLU A 39 12.08 -1.37 -10.81
CA GLU A 39 11.72 -2.50 -11.66
C GLU A 39 11.10 -3.65 -10.85
N TRP A 40 11.38 -3.73 -9.54
CA TRP A 40 10.87 -4.80 -8.68
C TRP A 40 9.40 -4.61 -8.29
N PHE A 41 8.82 -3.45 -8.63
CA PHE A 41 7.40 -3.15 -8.43
C PHE A 41 6.52 -3.49 -9.64
N GLY A 42 7.06 -4.18 -10.65
CA GLY A 42 6.29 -4.71 -11.78
C GLY A 42 5.52 -3.62 -12.52
N PRO A 43 4.17 -3.68 -12.61
CA PRO A 43 3.38 -2.67 -13.32
C PRO A 43 3.48 -1.27 -12.70
N PHE A 44 3.97 -1.15 -11.46
CA PHE A 44 4.16 0.13 -10.77
C PHE A 44 5.55 0.76 -11.00
N ALA A 45 6.44 0.11 -11.75
CA ALA A 45 7.82 0.56 -11.91
C ALA A 45 7.93 2.02 -12.40
N SER A 46 7.12 2.41 -13.40
CA SER A 46 7.14 3.79 -13.93
C SER A 46 6.74 4.83 -12.86
N LEU A 47 5.78 4.49 -12.00
CA LEU A 47 5.34 5.36 -10.91
C LEU A 47 6.39 5.50 -9.82
N VAL A 48 7.05 4.39 -9.45
CA VAL A 48 8.14 4.41 -8.47
C VAL A 48 9.34 5.22 -9.00
N SER A 49 9.70 5.05 -10.26
CA SER A 49 10.74 5.87 -10.91
C SER A 49 10.39 7.35 -10.91
N LEU A 50 9.13 7.70 -11.24
CA LEU A 50 8.66 9.08 -11.19
C LEU A 50 8.75 9.65 -9.76
N TRP A 51 8.26 8.92 -8.77
CA TRP A 51 8.33 9.32 -7.36
C TRP A 51 9.77 9.53 -6.89
N ARG A 52 10.67 8.59 -7.23
CA ARG A 52 12.10 8.69 -6.92
C ARG A 52 12.77 9.89 -7.60
N SER A 53 12.38 10.22 -8.82
CA SER A 53 12.90 11.39 -9.54
C SER A 53 12.54 12.75 -8.91
N ARG A 54 11.64 12.75 -7.91
CA ARG A 54 11.24 13.92 -7.12
C ARG A 54 11.80 13.90 -5.69
N GLN A 55 12.57 12.88 -5.33
CA GLN A 55 13.33 12.91 -4.09
C GLN A 55 14.42 13.98 -4.20
N GLY A 56 14.56 14.80 -3.15
CA GLY A 56 15.59 15.82 -3.07
C GLY A 56 16.94 15.25 -2.66
N GLU A 57 17.69 16.00 -1.86
CA GLU A 57 18.93 15.50 -1.24
C GLU A 57 18.69 14.20 -0.44
N GLU A 58 19.78 13.45 -0.27
CA GLU A 58 19.81 12.06 0.19
C GLU A 58 18.83 11.79 1.35
N GLY A 59 17.81 10.97 1.08
CA GLY A 59 16.83 10.51 2.07
C GLY A 59 15.57 11.37 2.23
N SER A 60 15.42 12.49 1.51
CA SER A 60 14.19 13.30 1.56
C SER A 60 13.03 12.67 0.76
N LEU A 61 11.81 12.76 1.29
CA LEU A 61 10.59 12.34 0.59
C LEU A 61 10.12 13.44 -0.38
N PRO A 62 9.53 13.08 -1.54
CA PRO A 62 8.97 14.07 -2.46
C PRO A 62 7.81 14.83 -1.83
N ARG A 63 7.60 16.09 -2.26
CA ARG A 63 6.40 16.84 -1.89
C ARG A 63 5.33 16.64 -2.93
N ARG A 64 4.06 16.68 -2.52
CA ARG A 64 2.95 16.60 -3.48
C ARG A 64 3.05 17.66 -4.58
N LYS A 65 3.47 18.88 -4.24
CA LYS A 65 3.60 20.00 -5.19
C LYS A 65 4.72 19.82 -6.24
N ASP A 66 5.58 18.83 -6.06
CA ASP A 66 6.69 18.55 -6.98
C ASP A 66 6.23 17.72 -8.20
N PHE A 67 4.95 17.34 -8.23
CA PHE A 67 4.33 16.59 -9.32
C PHE A 67 3.24 17.39 -10.03
N LEU A 68 3.27 17.37 -11.36
CA LEU A 68 2.20 17.81 -12.23
C LEU A 68 1.18 16.68 -12.42
N ALA A 69 -0.07 17.03 -12.73
CA ALA A 69 -1.14 16.03 -12.89
C ALA A 69 -0.90 15.13 -14.11
N GLU A 70 -0.40 15.71 -15.20
CA GLU A 70 -0.15 15.08 -16.49
C GLU A 70 0.92 13.98 -16.41
N GLU A 71 1.81 14.06 -15.43
CA GLU A 71 2.83 13.03 -15.18
C GLU A 71 2.21 11.70 -14.72
N PHE A 72 0.98 11.75 -14.19
CA PHE A 72 0.21 10.57 -13.79
C PHE A 72 -0.74 10.05 -14.89
N HIS A 73 -0.57 10.44 -16.15
CA HIS A 73 -1.51 10.06 -17.22
C HIS A 73 -1.76 8.54 -17.32
N GLU A 74 -0.75 7.70 -17.14
CA GLU A 74 -0.91 6.23 -17.12
C GLU A 74 -1.76 5.74 -15.95
N TRP A 75 -1.77 6.50 -14.85
CA TRP A 75 -2.40 6.16 -13.58
C TRP A 75 -3.71 6.90 -13.34
N MET A 76 -4.11 7.77 -14.27
CA MET A 76 -5.28 8.63 -14.12
C MET A 76 -6.53 7.80 -13.86
N GLY A 77 -7.33 8.22 -12.88
CA GLY A 77 -8.51 7.48 -12.41
C GLY A 77 -8.20 6.32 -11.44
N ARG A 78 -6.96 5.83 -11.38
CA ARG A 78 -6.52 4.71 -10.53
C ARG A 78 -5.66 5.11 -9.33
N ILE A 79 -5.57 6.41 -9.06
CA ILE A 79 -4.83 6.97 -7.94
C ILE A 79 -5.76 7.60 -6.91
N PHE A 80 -5.33 7.58 -5.65
CA PHE A 80 -5.83 8.49 -4.63
C PHE A 80 -4.68 9.24 -3.97
N ILE A 81 -4.99 10.37 -3.35
CA ILE A 81 -4.08 11.05 -2.43
C ILE A 81 -4.80 11.16 -1.10
N ALA A 82 -4.15 10.68 -0.04
CA ALA A 82 -4.63 10.83 1.32
C ALA A 82 -3.71 11.76 2.10
N LYS A 83 -4.30 12.71 2.81
CA LYS A 83 -3.65 13.52 3.83
C LYS A 83 -3.71 12.79 5.16
N LEU A 84 -2.59 12.73 5.87
CA LEU A 84 -2.50 12.18 7.21
C LEU A 84 -2.84 13.26 8.25
N GLU A 85 -3.83 12.98 9.08
CA GLU A 85 -4.16 13.73 10.28
C GLU A 85 -3.46 13.03 11.46
N HIS A 86 -2.70 13.74 12.31
CA HIS A 86 -1.77 13.11 13.28
C HIS A 86 -2.26 13.12 14.75
N ASP A 87 -3.37 13.81 15.06
CA ASP A 87 -3.91 13.91 16.43
C ASP A 87 -5.42 14.21 16.41
N PRO A 88 -6.31 13.20 16.55
CA PRO A 88 -6.00 11.76 16.50
C PRO A 88 -5.51 11.31 15.11
N PHE A 89 -4.82 10.17 15.04
CA PHE A 89 -4.34 9.66 13.75
C PHE A 89 -5.51 9.21 12.85
N ASP A 90 -5.59 9.76 11.64
CA ASP A 90 -6.61 9.42 10.65
C ASP A 90 -6.15 9.79 9.23
N LEU A 91 -6.91 9.36 8.23
CA LEU A 91 -6.67 9.69 6.83
C LEU A 91 -7.86 10.44 6.24
N ARG A 92 -7.56 11.48 5.46
CA ARG A 92 -8.53 12.19 4.65
C ARG A 92 -8.12 12.16 3.19
N PHE A 93 -8.97 11.62 2.32
CA PHE A 93 -8.68 11.60 0.89
C PHE A 93 -8.90 13.00 0.29
N THR A 94 -7.88 13.57 -0.33
CA THR A 94 -7.93 14.86 -1.02
C THR A 94 -8.13 14.70 -2.52
N LEU A 95 -7.82 13.52 -3.04
CA LEU A 95 -8.09 13.08 -4.41
C LEU A 95 -8.54 11.63 -4.36
N TRP A 96 -9.59 11.30 -5.10
CA TRP A 96 -9.99 9.92 -5.36
C TRP A 96 -10.26 9.74 -6.85
N GLY A 97 -9.58 8.77 -7.47
CA GLY A 97 -9.65 8.54 -8.90
C GLY A 97 -11.01 7.98 -9.34
N THR A 98 -11.48 8.36 -10.53
CA THR A 98 -12.79 7.93 -11.06
C THR A 98 -12.89 6.42 -11.26
N THR A 99 -11.83 5.75 -11.72
CA THR A 99 -11.78 4.28 -11.80
C THR A 99 -11.83 3.65 -10.41
N LEU A 100 -11.23 4.28 -9.39
CA LEU A 100 -11.39 3.84 -8.01
C LEU A 100 -12.84 4.01 -7.55
N SER A 101 -13.51 5.12 -7.87
CA SER A 101 -14.96 5.28 -7.61
C SER A 101 -15.76 4.17 -8.28
N GLU A 102 -15.43 3.84 -9.53
CA GLU A 102 -16.05 2.74 -10.25
C GLU A 102 -15.77 1.38 -9.63
N TRP A 103 -14.62 1.16 -8.95
CA TRP A 103 -14.21 -0.09 -8.31
C TRP A 103 -14.63 -0.24 -6.85
N TRP A 104 -14.78 0.87 -6.09
CA TRP A 104 -15.26 0.90 -4.71
C TRP A 104 -16.75 1.27 -4.58
N ARG A 105 -17.40 1.80 -5.63
CA ARG A 105 -18.79 2.36 -5.61
C ARG A 105 -18.94 3.57 -4.69
N VAL A 106 -17.83 4.17 -4.30
CA VAL A 106 -17.76 5.30 -3.39
C VAL A 106 -16.71 6.26 -3.92
N ASP A 107 -17.01 7.55 -3.89
CA ASP A 107 -16.03 8.61 -4.07
C ASP A 107 -15.62 9.13 -2.68
N TYR A 108 -14.41 8.78 -2.25
CA TYR A 108 -13.90 9.21 -0.96
C TYR A 108 -13.35 10.65 -0.97
N THR A 109 -13.41 11.40 -2.08
CA THR A 109 -12.88 12.77 -2.13
C THR A 109 -13.47 13.65 -1.03
N GLY A 110 -12.60 14.20 -0.18
CA GLY A 110 -12.94 15.02 0.99
C GLY A 110 -13.30 14.23 2.25
N GLN A 111 -13.44 12.91 2.15
CA GLN A 111 -13.91 12.04 3.22
C GLN A 111 -12.78 11.41 4.04
N LYS A 112 -13.14 10.90 5.22
CA LYS A 112 -12.23 10.17 6.12
C LYS A 112 -12.25 8.67 5.82
N LEU A 113 -11.19 7.97 6.21
CA LEU A 113 -11.12 6.51 6.11
C LEU A 113 -12.27 5.83 6.85
N GLY A 114 -13.01 4.99 6.13
CA GLY A 114 -14.16 4.26 6.66
C GLY A 114 -15.42 5.11 6.88
N ALA A 115 -15.47 6.37 6.41
CA ALA A 115 -16.66 7.23 6.56
C ALA A 115 -17.93 6.61 5.96
N GLU A 116 -17.79 5.87 4.86
CA GLU A 116 -18.87 5.14 4.15
C GLU A 116 -18.88 3.64 4.48
N SER A 117 -18.08 3.20 5.46
CA SER A 117 -18.05 1.80 5.88
C SER A 117 -19.21 1.47 6.79
N SER A 118 -19.83 0.31 6.59
CA SER A 118 -20.78 -0.27 7.55
C SER A 118 -20.11 -0.73 8.85
N ASP A 119 -18.80 -0.97 8.83
CA ASP A 119 -17.97 -1.26 10.00
C ASP A 119 -16.72 -0.37 10.01
N PRO A 120 -16.79 0.83 10.61
CA PRO A 120 -15.64 1.72 10.71
C PRO A 120 -14.47 1.14 11.53
N GLY A 121 -14.72 0.17 12.42
CA GLY A 121 -13.72 -0.43 13.31
C GLY A 121 -12.78 -1.37 12.57
N ALA A 122 -13.27 -2.02 11.52
CA ALA A 122 -12.47 -2.94 10.71
C ALA A 122 -11.35 -2.25 9.91
N TRP A 123 -11.42 -0.93 9.72
CA TRP A 123 -10.36 -0.10 9.14
C TRP A 123 -9.20 0.19 10.13
N GLY A 124 -9.22 -0.41 11.32
CA GLY A 124 -8.19 -0.23 12.34
C GLY A 124 -6.80 -0.65 11.87
N ILE A 125 -6.69 -1.73 11.09
CA ILE A 125 -5.38 -2.20 10.57
C ILE A 125 -4.82 -1.22 9.55
N GLU A 126 -5.66 -0.69 8.66
CA GLU A 126 -5.23 0.30 7.67
C GLU A 126 -4.79 1.61 8.32
N ARG A 127 -5.54 2.10 9.33
CA ARG A 127 -5.10 3.26 10.12
C ARG A 127 -3.74 3.01 10.77
N GLN A 128 -3.53 1.84 11.37
CA GLN A 128 -2.24 1.50 12.00
C GLN A 128 -1.10 1.37 10.98
N TYR A 129 -1.40 0.85 9.79
CA TYR A 129 -0.44 0.75 8.69
C TYR A 129 0.07 2.13 8.24
N PHE A 130 -0.83 3.07 8.01
CA PHE A 130 -0.44 4.43 7.66
C PHE A 130 0.18 5.21 8.84
N ALA A 131 -0.21 4.90 10.08
CA ALA A 131 0.45 5.46 11.27
C ALA A 131 1.90 4.99 11.37
N GLU A 132 2.17 3.72 11.07
CA GLU A 132 3.53 3.18 11.02
C GLU A 132 4.32 3.81 9.87
N MET A 133 3.72 4.01 8.69
CA MET A 133 4.37 4.71 7.57
C MET A 133 4.75 6.15 7.96
N ALA A 134 3.86 6.86 8.66
CA ALA A 134 4.12 8.20 9.17
C ALA A 134 5.29 8.24 10.18
N ARG A 135 5.43 7.19 11.00
CA ARG A 135 6.50 7.05 12.00
C ARG A 135 7.84 6.66 11.37
N GLN A 136 7.80 5.76 10.40
CA GLN A 136 8.96 5.18 9.74
C GLN A 136 8.61 4.98 8.26
N PRO A 137 8.95 5.93 7.37
CA PRO A 137 8.56 5.86 5.97
C PRO A 137 9.07 4.61 5.24
N PHE A 138 8.20 4.02 4.42
CA PHE A 138 8.46 2.87 3.57
C PHE A 138 7.61 2.97 2.30
N ILE A 139 7.95 2.19 1.25
CA ILE A 139 7.04 1.99 0.12
C ILE A 139 6.04 0.92 0.53
N GLY A 140 4.77 1.29 0.56
CA GLY A 140 3.70 0.45 1.03
C GLY A 140 3.10 -0.40 -0.09
N LEU A 141 2.74 -1.64 0.22
CA LEU A 141 2.02 -2.52 -0.69
C LEU A 141 0.71 -2.98 -0.04
N ALA A 142 -0.35 -3.05 -0.83
CA ALA A 142 -1.63 -3.55 -0.37
C ALA A 142 -2.22 -4.53 -1.39
N SER A 143 -3.01 -5.51 -0.93
CA SER A 143 -3.79 -6.35 -1.83
C SER A 143 -5.00 -6.92 -1.13
N GLY A 144 -6.10 -7.03 -1.86
CA GLY A 144 -7.28 -7.73 -1.38
C GLY A 144 -8.40 -7.78 -2.38
N SER A 145 -9.58 -8.17 -1.90
CA SER A 145 -10.82 -8.20 -2.67
C SER A 145 -11.77 -7.09 -2.19
N LEU A 146 -12.63 -6.62 -3.07
CA LEU A 146 -13.62 -5.57 -2.75
C LEU A 146 -14.93 -6.16 -2.20
N SER A 147 -14.82 -7.20 -1.36
CA SER A 147 -15.97 -7.92 -0.80
C SER A 147 -16.90 -7.01 0.00
N GLU A 148 -16.37 -6.08 0.78
CA GLU A 148 -17.17 -5.09 1.54
C GLU A 148 -18.10 -4.25 0.67
N TYR A 149 -17.67 -3.96 -0.56
CA TYR A 149 -18.42 -3.15 -1.52
C TYR A 149 -19.32 -4.02 -2.42
N GLY A 150 -19.59 -5.27 -2.01
CA GLY A 150 -20.36 -6.24 -2.79
C GLY A 150 -19.65 -6.70 -4.07
N ARG A 151 -18.31 -6.58 -4.12
CA ARG A 151 -17.48 -6.81 -5.31
C ARG A 151 -16.26 -7.69 -5.06
N GLY A 152 -16.43 -8.76 -4.28
CA GLY A 152 -15.35 -9.73 -4.01
C GLY A 152 -14.73 -10.41 -5.24
N HIS A 153 -15.36 -10.30 -6.42
CA HIS A 153 -14.79 -10.74 -7.69
C HIS A 153 -13.74 -9.77 -8.27
N ILE A 154 -13.63 -8.56 -7.73
CA ILE A 154 -12.57 -7.60 -8.07
C ILE A 154 -11.45 -7.77 -7.04
N LYS A 155 -10.32 -8.27 -7.52
CA LYS A 155 -9.06 -8.32 -6.78
C LYS A 155 -8.20 -7.13 -7.20
N VAL A 156 -7.50 -6.53 -6.24
CA VAL A 156 -6.70 -5.33 -6.48
C VAL A 156 -5.35 -5.47 -5.77
N ALA A 157 -4.29 -4.97 -6.41
CA ALA A 157 -3.03 -4.65 -5.76
C ALA A 157 -2.85 -3.13 -5.74
N GLY A 158 -2.34 -2.61 -4.63
CA GLY A 158 -2.05 -1.20 -4.38
C GLY A 158 -0.58 -0.97 -4.06
N LEU A 159 -0.09 0.21 -4.44
CA LEU A 159 1.21 0.76 -4.09
C LEU A 159 0.99 2.11 -3.41
N ASP A 160 1.55 2.28 -2.21
CA ASP A 160 1.47 3.48 -1.41
C ASP A 160 2.83 4.17 -1.33
N LEU A 161 2.91 5.40 -1.82
CA LEU A 161 4.12 6.19 -1.90
C LEU A 161 4.07 7.36 -0.91
N PRO A 162 5.02 7.43 0.05
CA PRO A 162 5.02 8.46 1.05
C PRO A 162 5.41 9.82 0.46
N LEU A 163 4.71 10.87 0.87
CA LEU A 163 4.95 12.27 0.49
C LEU A 163 5.11 13.15 1.74
N SER A 164 5.93 14.19 1.63
CA SER A 164 6.24 15.11 2.73
C SER A 164 5.83 16.55 2.44
N ASP A 165 5.57 17.31 3.51
CA ASP A 165 5.45 18.77 3.48
C ASP A 165 6.82 19.49 3.55
N GLY A 166 7.91 18.73 3.66
CA GLY A 166 9.27 19.21 3.89
C GLY A 166 9.77 19.07 5.32
N ALA A 167 8.91 18.71 6.28
CA ALA A 167 9.28 18.45 7.68
C ALA A 167 8.94 17.03 8.11
N ARG A 168 7.78 16.52 7.70
CA ARG A 168 7.32 15.16 8.01
C ARG A 168 6.51 14.58 6.87
N LEU A 169 6.24 13.28 6.93
CA LEU A 169 5.26 12.65 6.05
C LEU A 169 3.86 13.20 6.40
N ASP A 170 3.22 13.84 5.43
CA ASP A 170 1.89 14.44 5.57
C ASP A 170 0.87 13.87 4.59
N GLN A 171 1.33 13.20 3.54
CA GLN A 171 0.48 12.67 2.48
C GLN A 171 0.98 11.31 1.99
N VAL A 172 0.06 10.56 1.38
CA VAL A 172 0.34 9.33 0.66
C VAL A 172 -0.28 9.44 -0.73
N LEU A 173 0.51 9.16 -1.76
CA LEU A 173 0.02 8.90 -3.11
C LEU A 173 -0.15 7.39 -3.25
N SER A 174 -1.36 6.93 -3.52
CA SER A 174 -1.62 5.51 -3.75
C SER A 174 -2.10 5.25 -5.16
N ALA A 175 -1.68 4.13 -5.73
CA ALA A 175 -2.07 3.68 -7.06
C ALA A 175 -2.51 2.22 -7.02
N HIS A 176 -3.52 1.88 -7.82
CA HIS A 176 -4.10 0.53 -7.81
C HIS A 176 -4.18 -0.09 -9.21
N VAL A 177 -3.97 -1.39 -9.27
CA VAL A 177 -4.21 -2.22 -10.46
C VAL A 177 -5.16 -3.35 -10.12
N ARG A 178 -6.06 -3.66 -11.03
CA ARG A 178 -6.90 -4.85 -10.93
C ARG A 178 -6.06 -6.08 -11.25
N LEU A 179 -6.22 -7.13 -10.45
CA LEU A 179 -5.60 -8.42 -10.66
C LEU A 179 -6.55 -9.34 -11.45
N GLY A 180 -5.98 -10.13 -12.34
CA GLY A 180 -6.64 -11.27 -12.97
C GLY A 180 -7.00 -12.37 -11.95
N PRO A 181 -7.83 -13.36 -12.34
CA PRO A 181 -8.29 -14.42 -11.43
C PRO A 181 -7.15 -15.19 -10.76
N GLU A 182 -6.08 -15.45 -11.53
CA GLU A 182 -4.89 -16.22 -11.14
C GLU A 182 -3.71 -15.32 -10.70
N GLU A 183 -3.90 -14.00 -10.70
CA GLU A 183 -2.87 -13.06 -10.25
C GLU A 183 -2.96 -12.83 -8.75
N ASP A 184 -1.79 -12.70 -8.12
CA ASP A 184 -1.63 -12.37 -6.72
C ASP A 184 -0.51 -11.34 -6.54
N LEU A 185 -0.37 -10.84 -5.32
CA LEU A 185 0.65 -9.84 -5.00
C LEU A 185 2.09 -10.37 -5.22
N ASN A 186 2.33 -11.68 -5.10
CA ASN A 186 3.66 -12.25 -5.35
C ASN A 186 4.01 -12.30 -6.84
N ARG A 187 3.01 -12.37 -7.72
CA ARG A 187 3.23 -12.23 -9.16
C ARG A 187 3.49 -10.79 -9.56
N VAL A 188 2.80 -9.84 -8.94
CA VAL A 188 2.95 -8.40 -9.23
C VAL A 188 4.27 -7.84 -8.70
N PHE A 189 4.65 -8.19 -7.46
CA PHE A 189 5.87 -7.71 -6.80
C PHE A 189 6.82 -8.86 -6.52
N ARG A 190 7.19 -9.58 -7.59
CA ARG A 190 7.97 -10.82 -7.51
C ARG A 190 9.31 -10.62 -6.79
N ASP A 191 9.97 -9.51 -7.07
CA ASP A 191 11.33 -9.26 -6.61
C ASP A 191 11.41 -8.23 -5.46
N CYS A 192 10.28 -7.61 -5.05
CA CYS A 192 10.27 -6.65 -3.93
C CYS A 192 10.59 -7.36 -2.61
N PRO A 193 11.60 -6.89 -1.84
CA PRO A 193 11.91 -7.37 -0.49
C PRO A 193 10.85 -6.83 0.47
N LYS A 194 9.66 -7.45 0.41
CA LYS A 194 8.49 -7.06 1.18
C LYS A 194 8.43 -7.79 2.51
N THR A 195 8.16 -7.05 3.59
CA THR A 195 7.85 -7.60 4.91
C THR A 195 6.37 -7.43 5.19
N ALA A 196 5.69 -8.46 5.68
CA ALA A 196 4.28 -8.37 6.05
C ALA A 196 4.08 -7.34 7.18
N PHE A 197 3.15 -6.40 6.99
CA PHE A 197 2.80 -5.45 8.05
C PHE A 197 2.09 -6.16 9.19
N ARG A 198 2.50 -5.85 10.43
CA ARG A 198 1.92 -6.38 11.65
C ARG A 198 1.52 -5.22 12.58
N PRO A 199 0.24 -5.11 12.94
CA PRO A 199 -0.22 -4.17 13.94
C PRO A 199 0.46 -4.48 15.27
N ARG A 200 0.82 -3.44 16.02
CA ARG A 200 1.43 -3.56 17.35
C ARG A 200 0.38 -3.54 18.44
#